data_AF-A0A3R7I5J9-F1
#
_entry.id   AF-A0A3R7I5J9-F1
#
_cell.length_a   1.000
_cell.length_b   1.000
_cell.length_c   1.000
_cell.angle_alpha   90.00
_cell.angle_beta   90.00
_cell.angle_gamma   90.00
#
_symmetry.space_group_name_H-M   'P 1'
#
loop_
_entity.id
_entity.type
_entity.pdbx_description
1 polymer ?
#
loop_
_entity_poly.entity_id
_entity_poly.type
_entity_poly.pdbx_seq_one_letter_code
_entity_poly.pdbx_strand_id
1 'polypeptide(L)'
;MIKLYSKSGSHLTQGRPLFPGVDGEGAAHYWDGYEFAVAVVEADGEAEKVTLAETPFETLSEWCEYTRSERGWNVGPHVGGSLVGDLVRGVEA
;
A
#
# COMPACT_ATOMS: atom_id res chain seq x y z
N MET A 1 -13.94 12.48 10.93
CA MET A 1 -12.61 12.73 11.53
C MET A 1 -12.07 11.41 12.04
N ILE A 2 -11.50 10.60 11.15
CA ILE A 2 -10.89 9.31 11.51
C ILE A 2 -9.44 9.59 11.86
N LYS A 3 -9.04 9.18 13.05
CA LYS A 3 -7.75 9.52 13.67
C LYS A 3 -6.78 8.37 13.38
N LEU A 4 -5.94 8.54 12.36
CA LEU A 4 -4.77 7.68 12.17
C LEU A 4 -3.84 7.93 13.37
N TYR A 5 -3.74 6.96 14.28
CA TYR A 5 -2.78 7.02 15.38
C TYR A 5 -1.38 6.83 14.80
N SER A 6 -0.71 7.93 14.46
CA SER A 6 0.75 7.94 14.32
C SER A 6 1.34 7.97 15.74
N LYS A 7 1.84 6.81 16.21
CA LYS A 7 2.57 6.76 17.47
C LYS A 7 3.96 7.36 17.23
N SER A 8 4.18 8.57 17.75
CA SER A 8 5.45 9.28 17.71
C SER A 8 6.56 8.48 18.39
N GLY A 9 7.37 7.78 17.60
CA GLY A 9 8.60 7.12 18.02
C GLY A 9 9.66 7.36 16.97
N SER A 10 10.75 8.02 17.33
CA SER A 10 11.91 8.26 16.47
C SER A 10 12.53 6.93 16.03
N HIS A 11 12.23 6.48 14.80
CA HIS A 11 13.00 5.48 14.06
C HIS A 11 12.72 5.67 12.57
N LEU A 12 13.55 6.48 11.90
CA LEU A 12 13.44 6.78 10.46
C LEU A 12 13.74 5.57 9.55
N THR A 13 13.72 4.34 10.09
CA THR A 13 14.06 3.09 9.39
C THR A 13 13.13 1.91 9.70
N GLN A 14 12.08 2.09 10.51
CA GLN A 14 11.10 1.03 10.80
C GLN A 14 9.67 1.58 10.70
N GLY A 15 8.87 1.09 9.75
CA GLY A 15 7.41 1.10 9.88
C GLY A 15 6.61 2.18 9.15
N ARG A 16 7.05 2.65 7.98
CA ARG A 16 6.07 3.20 7.01
C ARG A 16 5.68 2.06 6.08
N PRO A 17 4.39 1.68 6.01
CA PRO A 17 3.92 0.78 4.97
C PRO A 17 4.42 1.26 3.61
N LEU A 18 4.96 0.34 2.80
CA LEU A 18 5.32 0.66 1.42
C LEU A 18 4.04 1.11 0.70
N PHE A 19 4.13 2.08 -0.20
CA PHE A 19 2.98 2.55 -0.97
C PHE A 19 3.02 1.97 -2.41
N PRO A 20 2.37 0.82 -2.65
CA PRO A 20 2.19 0.27 -3.98
C PRO A 20 1.57 1.25 -4.99
N GLY A 21 0.49 1.95 -4.61
CA GLY A 21 -0.22 2.81 -5.53
C GLY A 21 -1.70 3.05 -5.21
N VAL A 22 -2.38 3.73 -6.14
CA VAL A 22 -3.83 3.95 -6.20
C VAL A 22 -4.40 3.16 -7.37
N ASP A 23 -5.41 2.33 -7.12
CA ASP A 23 -6.08 1.56 -8.17
C ASP A 23 -6.97 2.44 -9.08
N GLY A 24 -7.58 1.85 -10.11
CA GLY A 24 -8.46 2.58 -11.03
C GLY A 24 -9.77 3.08 -10.41
N GLU A 25 -10.16 2.58 -9.25
CA GLU A 25 -11.34 3.01 -8.49
C GLU A 25 -11.02 4.15 -7.52
N GLY A 26 -9.72 4.45 -7.33
CA GLY A 26 -9.25 5.49 -6.44
C GLY A 26 -8.85 4.99 -5.05
N ALA A 27 -8.83 3.67 -4.83
CA ALA A 27 -8.41 3.10 -3.56
C ALA A 27 -6.87 3.10 -3.44
N ALA A 28 -6.36 3.57 -2.32
CA ALA A 28 -4.94 3.59 -1.99
C ALA A 28 -4.53 2.29 -1.31
N HIS A 29 -3.51 1.62 -1.86
CA HIS A 29 -2.96 0.39 -1.31
C HIS A 29 -1.64 0.65 -0.57
N TYR A 30 -1.51 0.08 0.62
CA TYR A 30 -0.32 0.17 1.47
C TYR A 30 0.13 -1.22 1.91
N TRP A 31 1.40 -1.55 1.73
CA TRP A 31 1.98 -2.83 2.09
C TRP A 31 2.67 -2.79 3.45
N ASP A 32 2.24 -3.66 4.37
CA ASP A 32 2.93 -3.98 5.60
C ASP A 32 3.71 -5.29 5.44
N GLY A 33 5.04 -5.16 5.30
CA GLY A 33 5.92 -6.32 5.17
C GLY A 33 6.21 -7.08 6.46
N TYR A 34 5.83 -6.55 7.63
CA TYR A 34 5.94 -7.26 8.90
C TYR A 34 4.73 -8.16 9.12
N GLU A 35 3.54 -7.65 8.82
CA GLU A 35 2.29 -8.39 8.97
C GLU A 35 1.90 -9.19 7.72
N PHE A 36 2.65 -9.04 6.63
CA PHE A 36 2.32 -9.60 5.31
C PHE A 36 0.88 -9.29 4.90
N ALA A 37 0.53 -8.00 4.96
CA ALA A 37 -0.82 -7.50 4.74
C ALA A 37 -0.85 -6.24 3.88
N VAL A 38 -1.95 -6.05 3.16
CA VAL A 38 -2.25 -4.82 2.43
C VAL A 38 -3.37 -4.08 3.14
N ALA A 39 -3.15 -2.81 3.48
CA ALA A 39 -4.25 -1.91 3.81
C ALA A 39 -4.77 -1.27 2.51
N VAL A 40 -6.07 -1.37 2.28
CA VAL A 40 -6.78 -0.74 1.17
C VAL A 40 -7.64 0.36 1.76
N VAL A 41 -7.40 1.60 1.32
CA VAL A 41 -8.18 2.77 1.73
C VAL A 41 -8.97 3.24 0.53
N GLU A 42 -10.27 3.01 0.56
CA GLU A 42 -11.20 3.39 -0.50
C GLU A 42 -11.30 4.92 -0.64
N ALA A 43 -11.78 5.38 -1.80
CA ALA A 43 -11.85 6.82 -2.11
C ALA A 43 -12.78 7.62 -1.15
N ASP A 44 -13.73 6.94 -0.51
CA ASP A 44 -14.62 7.52 0.51
C ASP A 44 -13.98 7.57 1.92
N GLY A 45 -12.78 7.02 2.06
CA GLY A 45 -12.01 6.98 3.30
C GLY A 45 -12.28 5.75 4.18
N GLU A 46 -13.13 4.82 3.74
CA GLU A 46 -13.23 3.50 4.39
C GLU A 46 -11.94 2.73 4.17
N ALA A 47 -11.53 1.95 5.17
CA ALA A 47 -10.26 1.24 5.12
C ALA A 47 -10.41 -0.19 5.61
N GLU A 48 -9.84 -1.13 4.86
CA GLU A 48 -9.73 -2.53 5.22
C GLU A 48 -8.28 -2.99 5.24
N LYS A 49 -7.99 -3.97 6.09
CA LYS A 49 -6.71 -4.68 6.10
C LYS A 49 -6.95 -6.08 5.57
N VAL A 50 -6.18 -6.45 4.56
CA VAL A 50 -6.21 -7.77 3.94
C VAL A 50 -4.90 -8.49 4.23
N THR A 51 -4.96 -9.54 5.05
CA THR A 51 -3.80 -10.41 5.30
C THR A 51 -3.61 -11.33 4.11
N LEU A 52 -2.41 -11.41 3.53
CA LEU A 52 -2.21 -12.25 2.33
C LEU A 52 -2.51 -13.74 2.61
N ALA A 53 -2.23 -14.22 3.81
CA ALA A 53 -2.54 -15.59 4.22
C ALA A 53 -4.04 -15.94 4.22
N GLU A 54 -4.93 -14.94 4.21
CA GLU A 54 -6.38 -15.10 4.11
C GLU A 54 -6.86 -15.02 2.64
N THR A 55 -5.94 -14.83 1.70
CA THR A 55 -6.18 -14.75 0.27
C THR A 55 -5.45 -15.90 -0.46
N PRO A 56 -5.74 -16.13 -1.75
CA PRO A 56 -4.95 -17.04 -2.57
C PRO A 56 -3.53 -16.54 -2.93
N PHE A 57 -3.14 -15.34 -2.48
CA PHE A 57 -1.87 -14.71 -2.86
C PHE A 57 -0.78 -15.02 -1.83
N GLU A 58 0.37 -15.47 -2.29
CA GLU A 58 1.55 -15.74 -1.45
C GLU A 58 2.47 -14.52 -1.35
N THR A 59 2.36 -13.58 -2.29
CA THR A 59 3.26 -12.42 -2.41
C THR A 59 2.53 -11.11 -2.70
N LEU A 60 3.17 -9.99 -2.34
CA LEU A 60 2.72 -8.65 -2.72
C LEU A 60 2.62 -8.49 -4.25
N SER A 61 3.51 -9.15 -5.01
CA SER A 61 3.48 -9.09 -6.47
C SER A 61 2.19 -9.67 -7.04
N GLU A 62 1.73 -10.80 -6.51
CA GLU A 62 0.46 -11.42 -6.91
C GLU A 62 -0.74 -10.55 -6.54
N TRP A 63 -0.71 -9.91 -5.37
CA TRP A 63 -1.71 -8.90 -5.00
C TRP A 63 -1.76 -7.75 -6.02
N CYS A 64 -0.59 -7.25 -6.43
CA CYS A 64 -0.52 -6.13 -7.37
C CYS A 64 -0.95 -6.52 -8.79
N GLU A 65 -0.68 -7.74 -9.25
CA GLU A 65 -1.18 -8.25 -10.52
C GLU A 65 -2.69 -8.49 -10.47
N TYR A 66 -3.22 -9.02 -9.37
CA TYR A 66 -4.66 -9.13 -9.14
C TYR A 66 -5.33 -7.75 -9.21
N THR A 67 -4.81 -6.77 -8.48
CA THR A 67 -5.36 -5.40 -8.47
C THR A 67 -5.28 -4.78 -9.87
N ARG A 68 -4.18 -4.99 -10.59
CA ARG A 68 -4.03 -4.56 -11.98
C ARG A 68 -5.09 -5.17 -12.91
N SER A 69 -5.38 -6.45 -12.75
CA SER A 69 -6.37 -7.17 -13.55
C SER A 69 -7.79 -6.70 -13.27
N GLU A 70 -8.15 -6.60 -11.99
CA GLU A 70 -9.54 -6.34 -11.59
C GLU A 70 -9.91 -4.86 -11.62
N ARG A 71 -9.01 -4.01 -11.11
CA ARG A 71 -9.29 -2.58 -10.90
C ARG A 71 -8.40 -1.66 -11.75
N GLY A 72 -7.28 -2.18 -12.25
CA GLY A 72 -6.25 -1.37 -12.89
C GLY A 72 -5.49 -0.50 -11.89
N TRP A 73 -4.47 0.21 -12.38
CA TRP A 73 -3.73 1.19 -11.58
C TRP A 73 -3.91 2.59 -12.16
N ASN A 74 -4.38 3.51 -11.34
CA ASN A 74 -4.36 4.94 -11.66
C ASN A 74 -2.97 5.53 -11.35
N VAL A 75 -2.35 5.07 -10.26
CA VAL A 75 -0.96 5.36 -9.86
C VAL A 75 -0.34 4.07 -9.33
N GLY A 76 0.78 3.59 -9.87
CA GLY A 76 1.41 2.31 -9.45
C GLY A 76 1.33 1.20 -10.53
N PRO A 77 1.71 -0.06 -10.23
CA PRO A 77 2.25 -0.55 -8.96
C PRO A 77 3.76 -0.34 -8.90
N HIS A 78 4.25 0.37 -7.87
CA HIS A 78 5.70 0.55 -7.64
C HIS A 78 6.38 -0.68 -7.02
N VAL A 79 5.89 -1.88 -7.34
CA VAL A 79 6.51 -3.13 -6.88
C VAL A 79 7.81 -3.36 -7.66
N GLY A 80 8.94 -3.33 -6.95
CA GLY A 80 10.27 -3.42 -7.56
C GLY A 80 10.93 -2.08 -7.89
N GLY A 81 10.38 -0.95 -7.45
CA GLY A 81 11.03 0.36 -7.48
C GLY A 81 12.26 0.43 -6.56
N SER A 82 13.18 1.35 -6.86
CA SER A 82 14.21 1.70 -5.88
C SER A 82 13.55 2.46 -4.73
N LEU A 83 13.84 2.07 -3.49
CA LEU A 83 13.42 2.78 -2.27
C LEU A 83 13.65 4.30 -2.37
N VAL A 84 14.73 4.72 -3.03
CA VAL A 84 15.07 6.13 -3.26
C VAL A 84 14.08 6.78 -4.24
N GLY A 85 13.70 6.08 -5.31
CA GLY A 85 12.71 6.56 -6.28
C GLY A 85 11.31 6.71 -5.68
N ASP A 86 10.93 5.77 -4.81
CA ASP A 86 9.63 5.81 -4.12
C ASP A 86 9.58 6.95 -3.09
N LEU A 87 10.70 7.21 -2.40
CA LEU A 87 10.79 8.31 -1.44
C LEU A 87 10.77 9.70 -2.11
N VAL A 88 11.44 9.87 -3.25
CA VAL A 88 11.43 11.15 -4.01
C VAL A 88 10.00 11.46 -4.47
N ARG A 89 9.28 10.47 -5.02
CA ARG A 89 7.88 10.65 -5.43
C ARG A 89 6.95 10.99 -4.27
N GLY A 90 7.19 10.39 -3.11
CA GLY A 90 6.43 10.69 -1.90
C GLY A 90 6.72 12.07 -1.27
N VAL A 91 7.82 12.72 -1.63
CA VAL A 91 8.13 14.11 -1.22
C VAL A 91 7.57 15.15 -2.20
N GLU A 92 7.41 14.77 -3.47
CA GLU A 92 6.92 15.66 -4.53
C GLU A 92 5.39 15.70 -4.67
N ALA A 93 4.67 14.76 -4.04
CA ALA A 93 3.21 14.74 -3.95
C ALA A 93 2.71 15.55 -2.74
#